data_AF-A0A3D6DXI2-F1
#
_entry.id   AF-A0A3D6DXI2-F1
#
_cell.length_a   1.000
_cell.length_b   1.000
_cell.length_c   1.000
_cell.angle_alpha   90.00
_cell.angle_beta   90.00
_cell.angle_gamma   90.00
#
_symmetry.space_group_name_H-M   'P 1'
#
loop_
_entity.id
_entity.type
_entity.pdbx_description
1 polymer ?
#
loop_
_entity_poly.entity_id
_entity_poly.type
_entity_poly.pdbx_seq_one_letter_code
_entity_poly.pdbx_strand_id
1 'polypeptide(L)'
;MRVVDAVHHDGRQRVEDAGAAVRGTCQAGVAGEDAHAGSVADRQAVESALAATQARFGRVHGLVNNAGIFKAADFLDISESDWDAVMAVNLKGAFLVGQAVARAMVRDGGGAIVNMSSVNATLTIPTIASYNVSK
;
A
#
# COMPACT_ATOMS: atom_id res chain seq x y z
N MET A 1 18.94 1.10 9.50
CA MET A 1 17.81 1.68 8.75
C MET A 1 16.65 0.70 8.87
N ARG A 2 15.49 1.12 9.38
CA ARG A 2 14.31 0.24 9.55
C ARG A 2 13.21 0.78 8.65
N VAL A 3 12.72 -0.07 7.73
CA VAL A 3 11.77 0.27 6.67
C VAL A 3 10.45 -0.42 6.97
N VAL A 4 9.35 0.33 6.96
CA VAL A 4 8.00 -0.26 6.90
C VAL A 4 7.69 -0.50 5.43
N ASP A 5 7.53 -1.76 5.06
CA ASP A 5 7.12 -2.18 3.73
C ASP A 5 5.68 -2.73 3.79
N ALA A 6 4.84 -2.26 2.88
CA ALA A 6 3.51 -2.81 2.68
C ALA A 6 3.54 -3.63 1.38
N VAL A 7 3.95 -4.89 1.48
CA VAL A 7 4.05 -5.78 0.31
C VAL A 7 2.74 -6.51 0.08
N HIS A 8 2.26 -6.49 -1.16
CA HIS A 8 1.42 -7.54 -1.73
C HIS A 8 2.23 -8.23 -2.84
N HIS A 9 2.43 -9.54 -2.71
CA HIS A 9 2.97 -10.37 -3.78
C HIS A 9 2.06 -11.58 -3.93
N ASP A 10 1.25 -11.61 -4.99
CA ASP A 10 0.71 -12.88 -5.51
C ASP A 10 1.05 -12.98 -7.00
N GLY A 11 1.93 -13.93 -7.31
CA GLY A 11 2.42 -14.20 -8.65
C GLY A 11 1.49 -15.06 -9.50
N ARG A 12 0.30 -15.48 -9.02
CA ARG A 12 -0.66 -16.28 -9.80
C ARG A 12 -2.10 -16.17 -9.28
N GLN A 13 -2.91 -15.24 -9.80
CA GLN A 13 -4.37 -15.30 -9.60
C GLN A 13 -5.11 -15.12 -10.93
N ARG A 14 -5.89 -16.14 -11.30
CA ARG A 14 -6.97 -16.05 -12.28
C ARG A 14 -8.09 -15.16 -11.71
N VAL A 15 -8.89 -14.59 -12.60
CA VAL A 15 -9.81 -13.45 -12.46
C VAL A 15 -10.96 -13.61 -11.44
N GLU A 16 -11.02 -14.64 -10.58
CA GLU A 16 -12.29 -15.01 -9.93
C GLU A 16 -12.54 -14.52 -8.49
N ASP A 17 -11.60 -13.93 -7.75
CA ASP A 17 -11.86 -13.51 -6.35
C ASP A 17 -11.55 -12.04 -6.06
N ALA A 18 -12.37 -11.13 -6.61
CA ALA A 18 -12.30 -9.70 -6.30
C ALA A 18 -12.83 -9.32 -4.90
N GLY A 19 -13.43 -10.26 -4.15
CA GLY A 19 -14.11 -9.98 -2.88
C GLY A 19 -13.31 -10.24 -1.60
N ALA A 20 -12.13 -10.86 -1.66
CA ALA A 20 -11.52 -11.43 -0.44
C ALA A 20 -9.97 -11.47 -0.41
N ALA A 21 -9.27 -10.36 -0.66
CA ALA A 21 -7.84 -10.29 -0.29
C ALA A 21 -7.30 -8.85 -0.18
N VAL A 22 -7.52 -8.18 0.95
CA VAL A 22 -6.64 -7.08 1.40
C VAL A 22 -5.92 -7.50 2.67
N ARG A 23 -5.07 -8.52 2.54
CA ARG A 23 -4.10 -8.93 3.55
C ARG A 23 -2.72 -8.86 2.90
N GLY A 24 -2.08 -7.70 2.98
CA GLY A 24 -0.64 -7.63 2.76
C GLY A 24 0.04 -8.35 3.90
N THR A 25 0.62 -9.51 3.63
CA THR A 25 1.49 -10.23 4.57
C THR A 25 2.93 -10.01 4.14
N CYS A 26 3.71 -9.28 4.93
CA CYS A 26 5.16 -9.44 4.92
C CYS A 26 5.46 -10.83 5.50
N GLN A 27 5.91 -11.76 4.65
CA GLN A 27 6.42 -13.04 5.13
C GLN A 27 7.76 -12.82 5.83
N ALA A 28 7.88 -13.31 7.06
CA ALA A 28 9.09 -13.21 7.87
C ALA A 28 10.24 -13.96 7.20
N GLY A 29 11.33 -13.26 6.92
CA GLY A 29 12.54 -13.83 6.33
C GLY A 29 13.83 -13.47 7.06
N VAL A 30 13.83 -12.45 7.93
CA VAL A 30 15.07 -11.95 8.52
C VAL A 30 14.92 -11.59 10.00
N ALA A 31 15.93 -11.92 10.81
CA ALA A 31 15.94 -11.57 12.24
C ALA A 31 15.80 -10.06 12.44
N GLY A 32 14.78 -9.64 13.20
CA GLY A 32 14.51 -8.23 13.50
C GLY A 32 13.33 -7.62 12.73
N GLU A 33 12.60 -8.41 11.95
CA GLU A 33 11.35 -8.01 11.32
C GLU A 33 10.15 -8.07 12.29
N ASP A 34 9.17 -7.21 12.07
CA ASP A 34 7.83 -7.27 12.69
C ASP A 34 6.80 -7.06 11.57
N ALA A 35 5.70 -7.80 11.63
CA ALA A 35 4.71 -7.83 10.57
C ALA A 35 3.31 -7.68 11.14
N HIS A 36 2.53 -6.78 10.54
CA HIS A 36 1.15 -6.51 10.93
C HIS A 36 0.24 -6.73 9.73
N ALA A 37 -0.71 -7.67 9.86
CA ALA A 37 -1.72 -7.88 8.84
C ALA A 37 -2.78 -6.77 8.92
N GLY A 38 -3.11 -6.18 7.77
CA GLY A 38 -4.13 -5.14 7.68
C GLY A 38 -4.23 -4.53 6.29
N SER A 39 -5.25 -3.72 6.10
CA SER A 39 -5.43 -2.93 4.87
C SER A 39 -4.82 -1.55 5.02
N VAL A 40 -4.02 -1.13 4.05
CA VAL A 40 -3.52 0.26 3.99
C VAL A 40 -4.64 1.27 3.76
N ALA A 41 -5.78 0.84 3.22
CA ALA A 41 -6.96 1.67 2.98
C ALA A 41 -7.81 1.90 4.26
N ASP A 42 -7.48 1.21 5.35
CA ASP A 42 -8.11 1.34 6.66
C ASP A 42 -7.19 2.11 7.62
N ARG A 43 -7.69 3.27 8.07
CA ARG A 43 -6.96 4.15 8.98
C ARG A 43 -6.63 3.47 10.32
N GLN A 44 -7.55 2.68 10.87
CA GLN A 44 -7.34 2.07 12.18
C GLN A 44 -6.26 0.99 12.12
N ALA A 45 -6.25 0.19 11.05
CA ALA A 45 -5.20 -0.78 10.79
C ALA A 45 -3.81 -0.11 10.66
N VAL A 46 -3.73 1.00 9.91
CA VAL A 46 -2.50 1.79 9.75
C VAL A 46 -2.00 2.33 11.09
N GLU A 47 -2.87 2.95 11.89
CA GLU A 47 -2.52 3.52 13.19
C GLU A 47 -2.03 2.43 14.16
N SER A 48 -2.71 1.27 14.16
CA SER A 48 -2.35 0.12 15.00
C SER A 48 -0.98 -0.45 14.62
N ALA A 49 -0.71 -0.61 13.32
CA ALA A 49 0.57 -1.09 12.81
C ALA A 49 1.71 -0.11 13.14
N LEU A 50 1.47 1.20 13.00
CA LEU A 50 2.46 2.23 13.35
C LEU A 50 2.75 2.25 14.86
N ALA A 51 1.72 2.13 15.70
CA ALA A 51 1.89 2.09 17.14
C ALA A 51 2.71 0.87 17.58
N ALA A 52 2.42 -0.31 17.04
CA ALA A 52 3.17 -1.53 17.29
C ALA A 52 4.64 -1.41 16.82
N THR A 53 4.85 -0.88 15.61
CA THR A 53 6.19 -0.58 15.07
C THR A 53 6.99 0.33 15.99
N GLN A 54 6.37 1.41 16.50
CA GLN A 54 7.05 2.33 17.41
C GLN A 54 7.36 1.70 18.77
N ALA A 55 6.43 0.90 19.32
CA ALA A 55 6.65 0.19 20.57
C ALA A 55 7.83 -0.80 20.46
N ARG A 56 7.96 -1.47 19.31
CA ARG A 56 9.01 -2.47 19.06
C ARG A 56 10.37 -1.84 18.75
N PHE A 57 10.38 -0.80 17.92
CA PHE A 57 11.58 -0.28 17.28
C PHE A 57 11.93 1.17 17.65
N GLY A 58 11.11 1.86 18.43
CA GLY A 58 11.26 3.28 18.72
C GLY A 58 10.79 4.12 17.54
N ARG A 59 11.70 4.77 16.82
CA ARG A 59 11.35 5.69 15.74
C ARG A 59 11.31 5.04 14.36
N VAL A 60 10.48 5.60 13.47
CA VAL A 60 10.45 5.25 12.04
C VAL A 60 11.36 6.19 11.26
N HIS A 61 12.31 5.64 10.51
CA HIS A 61 13.28 6.44 9.72
C HIS A 61 12.91 6.51 8.24
N GLY A 62 12.24 5.47 7.74
CA GLY A 62 11.86 5.34 6.35
C GLY A 62 10.52 4.64 6.19
N LEU A 63 9.77 5.06 5.19
CA LEU A 63 8.55 4.40 4.72
C LEU A 63 8.67 4.11 3.24
N VAL A 64 8.28 2.90 2.83
CA VAL A 64 8.03 2.57 1.43
C VAL A 64 6.55 2.28 1.25
N ASN A 65 5.83 3.19 0.61
CA ASN A 65 4.45 2.98 0.18
C ASN A 65 4.46 2.11 -1.10
N ASN A 66 4.48 0.79 -0.89
CA ASN A 66 4.54 -0.19 -1.97
C ASN A 66 3.20 -0.81 -2.36
N ALA A 67 2.25 -0.89 -1.42
CA ALA A 67 0.96 -1.56 -1.66
C ALA A 67 0.25 -1.01 -2.90
N GLY A 68 -0.17 -1.92 -3.78
CA GLY A 68 -0.90 -1.58 -4.99
C GLY A 68 -1.60 -2.78 -5.61
N ILE A 69 -2.74 -2.54 -6.26
CA ILE A 69 -3.50 -3.50 -7.05
C ILE A 69 -3.84 -2.91 -8.41
N PHE A 70 -4.20 -3.77 -9.37
CA PHE A 70 -4.83 -3.35 -10.62
C PHE A 70 -6.05 -4.24 -10.89
N LYS A 71 -6.99 -3.72 -11.68
CA LYS A 71 -8.13 -4.44 -12.22
C LYS A 71 -8.17 -4.21 -13.72
N ALA A 72 -8.21 -5.30 -14.48
CA ALA A 72 -8.22 -5.22 -15.93
C ALA A 72 -9.66 -5.27 -16.45
N ALA A 73 -10.04 -4.28 -17.26
CA ALA A 73 -11.30 -4.19 -17.97
C ALA A 73 -11.17 -3.19 -19.11
N ASP A 74 -11.95 -3.35 -20.17
CA ASP A 74 -12.12 -2.30 -21.17
C ASP A 74 -12.76 -1.07 -20.52
N PHE A 75 -12.41 0.14 -20.98
CA PHE A 75 -12.79 1.38 -20.29
C PHE A 75 -14.30 1.51 -20.04
N LEU A 76 -15.12 1.04 -20.98
CA LEU A 76 -16.58 1.11 -20.88
C LEU A 76 -17.18 0.09 -19.91
N ASP A 77 -16.41 -0.91 -19.51
CA ASP A 77 -16.84 -2.02 -18.65
C ASP A 77 -16.24 -1.95 -17.24
N ILE A 78 -15.51 -0.88 -16.91
CA ILE A 78 -14.96 -0.68 -15.57
C ILE A 78 -16.11 -0.47 -14.59
N SER A 79 -16.25 -1.40 -13.65
CA SER A 79 -17.19 -1.25 -12.54
C SER A 79 -16.72 -0.17 -11.57
N GLU A 80 -17.65 0.60 -11.00
CA GLU A 80 -17.35 1.58 -9.95
C GLU A 80 -16.68 0.92 -8.74
N SER A 81 -17.10 -0.31 -8.38
CA SER A 81 -16.46 -1.08 -7.32
C SER A 81 -14.99 -1.43 -7.59
N ASP A 82 -14.64 -1.79 -8.82
CA ASP A 82 -13.25 -2.07 -9.18
C ASP A 82 -12.42 -0.78 -9.20
N TRP A 83 -13.00 0.31 -9.69
CA TRP A 83 -12.37 1.63 -9.63
C TRP A 83 -12.05 2.03 -8.18
N ASP A 84 -13.06 1.97 -7.31
CA ASP A 84 -12.94 2.33 -5.90
C ASP A 84 -11.95 1.43 -5.17
N ALA A 85 -11.92 0.13 -5.47
CA ALA A 85 -10.95 -0.78 -4.90
C ALA A 85 -9.50 -0.37 -5.24
N VAL A 86 -9.23 -0.05 -6.52
CA VAL A 86 -7.89 0.40 -6.96
C VAL A 86 -7.53 1.74 -6.32
N MET A 87 -8.44 2.72 -6.31
CA MET A 87 -8.20 4.02 -5.67
C MET A 87 -7.99 3.91 -4.16
N ALA A 88 -8.77 3.04 -3.49
CA ALA A 88 -8.69 2.83 -2.06
C ALA A 88 -7.31 2.32 -1.63
N VAL A 89 -6.72 1.38 -2.39
CA VAL A 89 -5.40 0.83 -2.09
C VAL A 89 -4.29 1.76 -2.58
N ASN A 90 -4.28 2.09 -3.87
CA ASN A 90 -3.12 2.70 -4.52
C ASN A 90 -2.95 4.18 -4.14
N LEU A 91 -4.04 4.91 -3.94
CA LEU A 91 -4.01 6.36 -3.69
C LEU A 91 -4.33 6.67 -2.23
N LYS A 92 -5.53 6.28 -1.76
CA LYS A 92 -5.94 6.52 -0.36
C LYS A 92 -5.02 5.79 0.61
N GLY A 93 -4.61 4.55 0.31
CA GLY A 93 -3.72 3.77 1.17
C GLY A 93 -2.36 4.45 1.37
N ALA A 94 -1.70 4.84 0.28
CA ALA A 94 -0.44 5.58 0.33
C ALA A 94 -0.57 6.91 1.11
N PHE A 95 -1.69 7.62 0.93
CA PHE A 95 -2.00 8.83 1.70
C PHE A 95 -2.13 8.55 3.20
N LEU A 96 -2.91 7.54 3.60
CA LEU A 96 -3.14 7.24 5.02
C LEU A 96 -1.85 6.83 5.74
N VAL A 97 -1.10 5.89 5.16
CA VAL A 97 0.17 5.42 5.71
C VAL A 97 1.19 6.55 5.73
N GLY A 98 1.33 7.27 4.61
CA GLY A 98 2.23 8.40 4.48
C GLY A 98 1.95 9.49 5.51
N GLN A 99 0.69 9.85 5.70
CA GLN A 99 0.31 10.87 6.67
C GLN A 99 0.59 10.44 8.12
N ALA A 100 0.26 9.20 8.49
CA ALA A 100 0.49 8.68 9.83
C ALA A 100 1.99 8.63 10.16
N VAL A 101 2.80 8.08 9.24
CA VAL A 101 4.25 7.97 9.42
C VAL A 101 4.93 9.34 9.36
N ALA A 102 4.55 10.23 8.45
CA ALA A 102 5.11 11.58 8.37
C ALA A 102 4.89 12.35 9.68
N ARG A 103 3.71 12.22 10.30
CA ARG A 103 3.45 12.81 11.62
C ARG A 103 4.39 12.28 12.69
N ALA A 104 4.72 10.99 12.67
CA ALA A 104 5.71 10.42 13.59
C ALA A 104 7.13 10.93 13.28
N MET A 105 7.54 10.89 12.01
CA MET A 105 8.86 11.36 11.57
C MET A 105 9.12 12.81 11.97
N VAL A 106 8.15 13.72 11.78
CA VAL A 106 8.30 15.13 12.16
C VAL A 106 8.58 15.30 13.65
N ARG A 107 7.94 14.49 14.52
CA ARG A 107 8.22 14.52 15.97
C ARG A 107 9.60 13.97 16.32
N ASP A 108 10.08 13.00 15.54
CA ASP A 108 11.31 12.25 15.84
C ASP A 108 12.55 12.78 15.10
N GLY A 109 12.49 13.99 14.54
CA GLY A 109 13.62 14.64 13.86
C GLY A 109 13.82 14.26 12.40
N GLY A 110 12.74 13.86 11.71
CA GLY A 110 12.68 13.64 10.27
C GLY A 110 12.79 12.18 9.82
N GLY A 111 12.70 11.99 8.50
CA GLY A 111 12.77 10.70 7.82
C GLY A 111 12.56 10.85 6.32
N ALA A 112 12.44 9.73 5.62
CA ALA A 112 12.18 9.71 4.17
C ALA A 112 10.99 8.81 3.81
N ILE A 113 10.20 9.24 2.83
CA ILE A 113 9.08 8.45 2.29
C ILE A 113 9.34 8.21 0.80
N VAL A 114 9.27 6.95 0.40
CA VAL A 114 9.34 6.52 -1.00
C VAL A 114 7.97 5.98 -1.41
N ASN A 115 7.40 6.52 -2.48
CA ASN A 115 6.14 6.04 -3.04
C ASN A 115 6.42 5.26 -4.33
N MET A 116 5.90 4.03 -4.41
CA MET A 116 6.06 3.21 -5.61
C MET A 116 5.04 3.61 -6.67
N SER A 117 5.51 4.32 -7.70
CA SER A 117 4.74 4.62 -8.92
C SER A 117 4.90 3.47 -9.95
N SER A 118 4.60 3.75 -11.22
CA SER A 118 4.77 2.85 -12.35
C SER A 118 5.09 3.67 -13.60
N VAL A 119 5.66 3.03 -14.63
CA VAL A 119 5.70 3.60 -15.99
C VAL A 119 4.30 3.99 -16.48
N ASN A 120 3.26 3.38 -15.93
CA ASN A 120 1.86 3.69 -16.19
C ASN A 120 1.40 5.09 -15.76
N ALA A 121 2.21 5.80 -14.96
CA ALA A 121 2.00 7.21 -14.66
C ALA A 121 2.26 8.12 -15.87
N THR A 122 3.05 7.66 -16.84
CA THR A 122 3.42 8.43 -18.04
C THR A 122 3.05 7.74 -19.35
N LEU A 123 2.74 6.44 -19.32
CA LEU A 123 2.33 5.66 -20.48
C LEU A 123 1.11 4.79 -20.16
N THR A 124 -0.03 5.08 -20.78
CA THR A 124 -1.29 4.39 -20.46
C THR A 124 -1.45 3.07 -21.23
N ILE A 125 -1.89 2.02 -20.54
CA ILE A 125 -2.40 0.79 -21.14
C ILE A 125 -3.94 0.84 -21.09
N PRO A 126 -4.66 0.71 -22.23
CA PRO A 126 -6.12 0.95 -22.28
C PRO A 126 -6.96 0.12 -21.30
N THR A 127 -6.56 -1.12 -21.05
CA THR A 127 -7.34 -2.11 -20.27
C THR A 127 -7.14 -2.02 -18.76
N ILE A 128 -6.39 -1.03 -18.26
CA ILE A 128 -6.11 -0.87 -16.81
C ILE A 128 -6.23 0.60 -16.39
N ALA A 129 -7.28 1.28 -16.85
CA ALA A 129 -7.43 2.73 -16.68
C ALA A 129 -7.40 3.18 -15.21
N SER A 130 -8.07 2.46 -14.30
CA SER A 130 -8.05 2.77 -12.86
C SER A 130 -6.63 2.66 -12.27
N TYR A 131 -5.83 1.69 -12.72
CA TYR A 131 -4.43 1.59 -12.31
C TYR A 131 -3.60 2.76 -12.84
N ASN A 132 -3.71 3.09 -14.14
CA ASN A 132 -2.98 4.22 -14.74
C ASN A 132 -3.26 5.52 -13.98
N VAL A 133 -4.53 5.80 -13.67
CA VAL A 133 -4.94 7.01 -12.94
C VAL A 133 -4.40 7.03 -11.50
N SER A 134 -4.18 5.87 -10.90
CA SER A 134 -3.68 5.76 -9.53
C SER A 134 -2.16 5.97 -9.38
N LYS A 135 -1.42 6.10 -10.48
CA LYS A 135 0.06 6.07 -10.50
C LYS A 135 0.67 7.40 -10.89
#